data_AF-A0A0F2J9R6-F1
#
_entry.id   AF-A0A0F2J9R6-F1
#
_cell.length_a   1.000
_cell.length_b   1.000
_cell.length_c   1.000
_cell.angle_alpha   90.00
_cell.angle_beta   90.00
_cell.angle_gamma   90.00
#
_symmetry.space_group_name_H-M   'P 1'
#
loop_
_entity.id
_entity.type
_entity.pdbx_description
1 polymer ?
#
loop_
_entity_poly.entity_id
_entity_poly.type
_entity_poly.pdbx_seq_one_letter_code
_entity_poly.pdbx_strand_id
1 'polypeptide(L)'
;MKQVVSDVFLTSANAITLAGEIVNVDGSGNRVAASISGPKIIIMIVGLNKITDNLSAALERSQRVAAETNAQRLNTATPCNSMGECSDCASPDRICNITVIQHRRPAGKNLQGITM
;
A
#
# COMPACT_ATOMS: atom_id res chain seq x y z
N MET A 1 -3.43 -11.88 12.53
CA MET A 1 -3.73 -10.44 12.31
C MET A 1 -3.40 -9.63 13.55
N LYS A 2 -2.10 -9.38 13.81
CA LYS A 2 -1.69 -8.60 15.01
C LYS A 2 -1.88 -7.09 14.81
N GLN A 3 -1.85 -6.64 13.57
CA GLN A 3 -1.96 -5.24 13.14
C GLN A 3 -3.35 -4.63 13.40
N VAL A 4 -4.40 -5.45 13.37
CA VAL A 4 -5.79 -4.99 13.54
C VAL A 4 -6.12 -4.80 15.02
N VAL A 5 -5.49 -5.58 15.90
CA VAL A 5 -5.75 -5.62 17.35
C VAL A 5 -4.70 -4.87 18.18
N SER A 6 -3.75 -4.19 17.54
CA SER A 6 -2.76 -3.35 18.23
C SER A 6 -3.40 -2.05 18.73
N ASP A 7 -2.69 -1.33 19.61
CA ASP A 7 -3.12 0.01 20.07
C ASP A 7 -2.80 1.10 19.03
N VAL A 8 -1.66 0.96 18.36
CA VAL A 8 -1.13 1.87 17.34
C VAL A 8 -0.63 1.07 16.15
N PHE A 9 -0.97 1.52 14.94
CA PHE A 9 -0.47 0.92 13.70
C PHE A 9 0.41 1.90 12.92
N LEU A 10 1.69 1.55 12.77
CA LEU A 10 2.62 2.28 11.92
C LEU A 10 2.65 1.65 10.53
N THR A 11 2.47 2.46 9.50
CA THR A 11 2.43 1.99 8.12
C THR A 11 2.95 3.04 7.13
N SER A 12 2.95 2.70 5.85
CA SER A 12 3.23 3.60 4.74
C SER A 12 2.19 3.40 3.63
N ALA A 13 2.19 4.27 2.62
CA ALA A 13 1.37 4.15 1.42
C ALA A 13 2.15 3.49 0.26
N ASN A 14 1.44 2.94 -0.74
CA ASN A 14 2.07 2.66 -2.05
C ASN A 14 2.12 3.93 -2.90
N ALA A 15 1.10 4.78 -2.85
CA ALA A 15 1.10 6.09 -3.48
C ALA A 15 0.11 7.03 -2.78
N ILE A 16 0.32 8.34 -2.90
CA ILE A 16 -0.62 9.38 -2.49
C ILE A 16 -0.79 10.37 -3.63
N THR A 17 -2.03 10.66 -4.04
CA THR A 17 -2.27 11.67 -5.08
C THR A 17 -2.18 13.09 -4.52
N LEU A 18 -1.97 14.09 -5.37
CA LEU A 18 -2.06 15.51 -4.99
C LEU A 18 -3.45 15.89 -4.43
N ALA A 19 -4.50 15.13 -4.77
CA ALA A 19 -5.84 15.27 -4.21
C ALA A 19 -6.01 14.58 -2.83
N GLY A 20 -4.95 13.96 -2.30
CA GLY A 20 -4.91 13.29 -1.01
C GLY A 20 -5.46 11.88 -0.99
N GLU A 21 -5.61 11.22 -2.14
CA GLU A 21 -6.07 9.83 -2.21
C GLU A 21 -4.91 8.89 -1.89
N ILE A 22 -5.11 8.01 -0.92
CA ILE A 22 -4.08 7.06 -0.49
C ILE A 22 -4.35 5.72 -1.15
N VAL A 23 -3.40 5.26 -1.96
CA VAL A 23 -3.45 3.96 -2.63
C VAL A 23 -2.59 2.96 -1.88
N ASN A 24 -3.19 1.83 -1.52
CA ASN A 24 -2.49 0.70 -0.94
C ASN A 24 -2.81 -0.59 -1.69
N VAL A 25 -1.75 -1.35 -1.97
CA VAL A 25 -1.81 -2.67 -2.59
C VAL A 25 -1.30 -3.71 -1.59
N ASP A 26 -2.01 -4.84 -1.47
CA ASP A 26 -1.72 -5.89 -0.49
C ASP A 26 -1.96 -7.28 -1.10
N GLY A 27 -1.26 -8.28 -0.58
CA GLY A 27 -1.40 -9.68 -0.99
C GLY A 27 -2.38 -10.43 -0.09
N SER A 28 -2.22 -10.27 1.23
CA SER A 28 -3.05 -10.95 2.25
C SER A 28 -4.11 -10.03 2.87
N GLY A 29 -4.05 -8.73 2.59
CA GLY A 29 -4.98 -7.73 3.10
C GLY A 29 -4.69 -7.29 4.54
N ASN A 30 -3.62 -7.78 5.16
CA ASN A 30 -3.34 -7.55 6.58
C ASN A 30 -3.05 -6.06 6.92
N ARG A 31 -2.44 -5.31 6.00
CA ARG A 31 -2.07 -3.90 6.19
C ARG A 31 -3.26 -3.01 5.89
N VAL A 32 -4.00 -3.30 4.81
CA VAL A 32 -5.20 -2.52 4.45
C VAL A 32 -6.34 -2.75 5.44
N ALA A 33 -6.51 -3.97 5.96
CA ALA A 33 -7.49 -4.22 7.03
C ALA A 33 -7.19 -3.38 8.27
N ALA A 34 -5.92 -3.26 8.66
CA ALA A 34 -5.52 -2.43 9.79
C ALA A 34 -5.72 -0.93 9.53
N SER A 35 -5.48 -0.46 8.30
CA SER A 35 -5.70 0.95 7.94
C SER A 35 -7.17 1.34 7.78
N ILE A 36 -8.07 0.37 7.59
CA ILE A 36 -9.52 0.58 7.48
C ILE A 36 -10.21 0.39 8.83
N SER A 37 -10.00 -0.78 9.44
CA SER A 37 -10.78 -1.25 10.60
C SER A 37 -9.92 -1.58 11.82
N GLY A 38 -8.60 -1.39 11.78
CA GLY A 38 -7.68 -1.71 12.88
C GLY A 38 -7.68 -0.70 14.04
N PRO A 39 -6.53 -0.38 14.65
CA PRO A 39 -6.47 0.50 15.81
C PRO A 39 -7.11 1.87 15.61
N LYS A 40 -7.38 2.55 16.73
CA LYS A 40 -7.81 3.96 16.70
C LYS A 40 -6.71 4.88 16.19
N ILE A 41 -5.43 4.57 16.44
CA ILE A 41 -4.30 5.42 16.04
C ILE A 41 -3.55 4.74 14.90
N ILE A 42 -3.47 5.42 13.75
CA ILE A 42 -2.74 4.98 12.57
C ILE A 42 -1.77 6.10 12.19
N ILE A 43 -0.48 5.78 12.17
CA ILE A 43 0.58 6.70 11.76
C ILE A 43 1.10 6.24 10.41
N MET A 44 1.06 7.13 9.42
CA MET A 44 1.54 6.85 8.08
C MET A 44 2.78 7.69 7.77
N ILE A 45 3.91 7.03 7.57
CA ILE A 45 5.16 7.67 7.14
C ILE A 45 5.31 7.47 5.64
N VAL A 46 5.38 8.57 4.89
CA VAL A 46 5.34 8.54 3.42
C VAL A 46 6.46 9.40 2.85
N GLY A 47 7.31 8.79 2.03
CA GLY A 47 8.35 9.54 1.31
C GLY A 47 7.75 10.42 0.21
N LEU A 48 8.37 11.57 -0.08
CA LEU A 48 7.97 12.43 -1.20
C LEU A 48 7.92 11.68 -2.56
N ASN A 49 8.78 10.67 -2.72
CA ASN A 49 8.79 9.79 -3.89
C ASN A 49 7.51 8.96 -4.08
N LYS A 50 6.55 9.03 -3.16
CA LYS A 50 5.24 8.36 -3.22
C LYS A 50 4.11 9.29 -3.64
N ILE A 51 4.37 10.58 -3.83
CA ILE A 51 3.38 11.55 -4.28
C ILE A 51 3.23 11.48 -5.81
N THR A 52 2.00 11.46 -6.30
CA THR A 52 1.68 11.39 -7.74
C THR A 52 0.61 12.40 -8.11
N ASP A 53 0.55 12.79 -9.39
CA ASP A 53 -0.37 13.85 -9.84
C ASP A 53 -1.84 13.45 -9.73
N ASN A 54 -2.16 12.20 -10.06
CA ASN A 54 -3.53 11.69 -10.12
C ASN A 54 -3.61 10.20 -9.79
N LEU A 55 -4.84 9.67 -9.71
CA LEU A 55 -5.11 8.29 -9.35
C LEU A 55 -4.53 7.27 -10.33
N SER A 56 -4.55 7.57 -11.64
CA SER A 56 -3.97 6.68 -12.65
C SER A 56 -2.47 6.49 -12.41
N ALA A 57 -1.74 7.59 -12.23
CA ALA A 57 -0.31 7.57 -11.89
C ALA A 57 -0.04 6.88 -10.53
N ALA A 58 -0.94 7.04 -9.55
CA ALA A 58 -0.83 6.37 -8.26
C ALA A 58 -0.94 4.83 -8.38
N LEU A 59 -1.88 4.35 -9.20
CA LEU A 59 -2.08 2.93 -9.47
C LEU A 59 -0.87 2.36 -10.22
N GLU A 60 -0.40 3.04 -11.26
CA GLU A 60 0.77 2.64 -12.03
C GLU A 60 2.02 2.55 -11.14
N ARG A 61 2.31 3.58 -10.34
CA ARG A 61 3.42 3.57 -9.37
C ARG A 61 3.28 2.42 -8.37
N SER A 62 2.06 2.17 -7.88
CA SER A 62 1.80 1.10 -6.91
C SER A 62 2.13 -0.28 -7.49
N GLN A 63 1.89 -0.49 -8.78
CA GLN A 63 2.23 -1.73 -9.48
C GLN A 63 3.72 -1.78 -9.86
N ARG A 64 4.20 -0.79 -10.62
CA ARG A 64 5.53 -0.81 -11.25
C ARG A 64 6.68 -0.44 -10.34
N VAL A 65 6.44 0.27 -9.25
CA VAL A 65 7.53 0.63 -8.32
C VAL A 65 7.36 -0.15 -7.02
N ALA A 66 6.20 -0.01 -6.39
CA ALA A 66 6.01 -0.55 -5.05
C ALA A 66 5.87 -2.08 -5.04
N ALA A 67 5.11 -2.67 -5.96
CA ALA A 67 4.95 -4.13 -5.99
C ALA A 67 6.23 -4.82 -6.49
N GLU A 68 6.91 -4.29 -7.52
CA GLU A 68 8.19 -4.84 -8.01
C GLU A 68 9.27 -4.84 -6.93
N THR A 69 9.54 -3.67 -6.31
CA THR A 69 10.52 -3.57 -5.21
C THR A 69 10.18 -4.53 -4.06
N ASN A 70 8.89 -4.68 -3.73
CA ASN A 70 8.45 -5.55 -2.66
C ASN A 70 8.52 -7.05 -3.02
N ALA A 71 8.24 -7.40 -4.28
CA ALA A 71 8.38 -8.76 -4.80
C ALA A 71 9.85 -9.21 -4.77
N GLN A 72 10.77 -8.31 -5.14
CA GLN A 72 12.22 -8.52 -5.01
C GLN A 72 12.65 -8.72 -3.56
N ARG A 73 12.23 -7.82 -2.66
CA ARG A 73 12.53 -7.93 -1.22
C ARG A 73 12.01 -9.23 -0.60
N LEU A 74 10.86 -9.71 -1.06
CA LEU A 74 10.24 -10.96 -0.58
C LEU A 74 10.71 -12.21 -1.35
N ASN A 75 11.49 -12.02 -2.42
CA ASN A 75 11.97 -13.07 -3.32
C ASN A 75 10.85 -14.00 -3.82
N THR A 76 9.77 -13.44 -4.33
CA THR A 76 8.60 -14.21 -4.79
C THR A 76 8.83 -14.86 -6.16
N ALA A 77 8.16 -15.98 -6.45
CA ALA A 77 8.14 -16.57 -7.80
C ALA A 77 7.16 -15.82 -8.72
N THR A 78 7.40 -14.52 -8.93
CA THR A 78 6.59 -13.66 -9.80
C THR A 78 7.43 -12.98 -10.87
N PRO A 79 6.84 -12.64 -12.03
CA PRO A 79 7.45 -11.77 -13.04
C PRO A 79 8.07 -10.48 -12.49
N CYS A 80 7.42 -9.88 -11.49
CA CYS A 80 7.87 -8.67 -10.84
C CYS A 80 9.24 -8.84 -10.16
N ASN A 81 9.56 -10.04 -9.67
CA ASN A 81 10.86 -10.36 -9.09
C ASN A 81 11.88 -10.80 -10.16
N SER A 82 11.49 -11.72 -11.05
CA SER A 82 12.43 -12.35 -12.00
C SER A 82 12.78 -11.48 -13.20
N MET A 83 11.83 -10.68 -13.71
CA MET A 83 12.01 -9.83 -14.89
C MET A 83 12.07 -8.34 -14.54
N GLY A 84 11.64 -7.96 -13.34
CA GLY A 84 11.55 -6.55 -12.94
C GLY A 84 10.47 -5.78 -13.70
N GLU A 85 9.44 -6.47 -14.18
CA GLU A 85 8.29 -5.86 -14.84
C GLU A 85 6.99 -6.57 -14.44
N CYS A 86 5.95 -5.78 -14.15
CA CYS A 86 4.61 -6.29 -13.91
C CYS A 86 3.92 -6.74 -15.21
N SER A 87 3.55 -8.02 -15.30
CA SER A 87 2.84 -8.62 -16.44
C SER A 87 1.39 -9.02 -16.11
N ASP A 88 0.79 -8.43 -15.08
CA ASP A 88 -0.53 -8.81 -14.52
C ASP A 88 -0.68 -10.34 -14.34
N CYS A 89 0.25 -10.92 -13.58
CA CYS A 89 0.37 -12.37 -13.48
C CYS A 89 -0.72 -13.01 -12.59
N ALA A 90 -0.97 -14.31 -12.81
CA ALA A 90 -1.79 -15.17 -11.96
C ALA A 90 -0.94 -16.10 -11.06
N SER A 91 0.29 -15.71 -10.73
CA SER A 91 1.18 -16.53 -9.88
C SER A 91 0.55 -16.77 -8.49
N PRO A 92 0.66 -17.99 -7.93
CA PRO A 92 0.28 -18.24 -6.53
C PRO A 92 1.02 -17.33 -5.53
N ASP A 93 2.21 -16.86 -5.89
CA ASP A 93 3.04 -15.97 -5.06
C ASP A 93 2.72 -14.47 -5.27
N ARG A 94 1.60 -14.15 -5.94
CA ARG A 94 1.17 -12.78 -6.19
C ARG A 94 0.94 -12.03 -4.87
N ILE A 95 1.55 -10.84 -4.76
CA ILE A 95 1.48 -9.97 -3.57
C ILE A 95 0.57 -8.74 -3.75
N CYS A 96 -0.12 -8.64 -4.89
CA CYS A 96 -0.94 -7.48 -5.29
C CYS A 96 -2.39 -7.89 -5.59
N ASN A 97 -3.00 -8.65 -4.69
CA ASN A 97 -4.36 -9.19 -4.85
C ASN A 97 -5.45 -8.18 -4.49
N ILE A 98 -5.14 -7.21 -3.63
CA ILE A 98 -6.11 -6.26 -3.07
C ILE A 98 -5.59 -4.86 -3.30
N THR A 99 -6.42 -4.00 -3.89
CA THR A 99 -6.16 -2.56 -4.02
C THR A 99 -7.22 -1.80 -3.24
N VAL A 100 -6.78 -0.90 -2.37
CA VAL A 100 -7.64 0.00 -1.60
C VAL A 100 -7.27 1.43 -1.92
N ILE A 101 -8.30 2.22 -2.24
CA ILE A 101 -8.20 3.67 -2.39
C ILE A 101 -8.93 4.28 -1.20
N GLN A 102 -8.18 4.95 -0.31
CA GLN A 102 -8.74 5.71 0.79
C GLN A 102 -8.82 7.18 0.38
N HIS A 103 -10.02 7.69 0.15
CA HIS A 103 -10.21 9.10 -0.19
C HIS A 103 -10.01 10.01 1.02
N ARG A 104 -10.39 9.55 2.21
CA ARG A 104 -10.35 10.31 3.47
C ARG A 104 -10.09 9.37 4.65
N ARG A 105 -9.77 9.97 5.79
CA ARG A 105 -9.66 9.27 7.09
C ARG A 105 -10.95 8.49 7.40
N PRO A 106 -10.89 7.17 7.68
CA PRO A 106 -12.06 6.42 8.09
C PRO A 106 -12.69 6.96 9.39
N ALA A 107 -14.01 6.84 9.51
CA ALA A 107 -14.74 7.31 10.68
C ALA A 107 -14.22 6.64 11.97
N GLY A 108 -14.08 7.43 13.04
CA GLY A 108 -13.61 6.94 14.35
C GLY A 108 -12.12 6.59 14.43
N LYS A 109 -11.34 6.84 13.37
CA LYS A 109 -9.88 6.66 13.36
C LYS A 109 -9.14 7.98 13.50
N ASN A 110 -7.96 7.96 14.10
CA ASN A 110 -6.98 9.04 14.13
C ASN A 110 -5.84 8.66 13.17
N LEU A 111 -5.89 9.19 11.95
CA LEU A 111 -4.88 8.96 10.91
C LEU A 111 -3.97 10.19 10.84
N GLN A 112 -2.69 10.01 11.16
CA GLN A 112 -1.67 11.05 11.08
C GLN A 112 -0.71 10.74 9.94
N GLY A 113 -0.54 11.68 9.01
CA GLY A 113 0.44 11.57 7.93
C GLY A 113 1.69 12.39 8.26
N ILE A 114 2.85 11.75 8.17
CA ILE A 114 4.16 12.43 8.22
C ILE A 114 4.83 12.18 6.88
N THR A 115 5.09 13.26 6.13
CA THR A 115 5.84 13.20 4.87
C THR A 115 7.31 13.49 5.16
N MET A 116 8.21 12.68 4.60
CA MET A 116 9.66 12.83 4.76
C MET A 116 10.40 12.78 3.42
#